data_AF-A0A968XL22-F1
#
_entry.id   AF-A0A968XL22-F1
#
_cell.length_a   1.000
_cell.length_b   1.000
_cell.length_c   1.000
_cell.angle_alpha   90.00
_cell.angle_beta   90.00
_cell.angle_gamma   90.00
#
_symmetry.space_group_name_H-M   'P 1'
#
loop_
_entity.id
_entity.type
_entity.pdbx_description
1 polymer ?
#
loop_
_entity_poly.entity_id
_entity_poly.type
_entity_poly.pdbx_seq_one_letter_code
_entity_poly.pdbx_strand_id
1 'polypeptide(L)'
;MSEEVKIEVELRKYLLGLLDATQTEEIEKNLVSEEEYFQEIQIVEAEIIQDFVDEKLNREEKTAFEENFIITGERREQINFARALRKFVDEKPKTQIEEKPSFLIR
;
A
#
# COMPACT_ATOMS: atom_id res chain seq x y z
N MET A 1 -19.09 -6.11 -8.94
CA MET A 1 -17.69 -5.69 -8.75
C MET A 1 -17.17 -5.31 -10.12
N SER A 2 -16.53 -4.16 -10.27
CA SER A 2 -15.83 -3.79 -11.51
C SER A 2 -14.64 -4.73 -11.73
N GLU A 3 -14.20 -4.84 -12.97
CA GLU A 3 -13.09 -5.72 -13.40
C GLU A 3 -11.77 -5.32 -12.71
N GLU A 4 -11.51 -4.02 -12.62
CA GLU A 4 -10.37 -3.42 -11.90
C GLU A 4 -10.30 -3.84 -10.42
N VAL A 5 -11.43 -3.78 -9.69
CA VAL A 5 -11.50 -4.21 -8.28
C VAL A 5 -11.24 -5.72 -8.12
N LYS A 6 -11.49 -6.52 -9.16
CA LYS A 6 -11.17 -7.96 -9.12
C LYS A 6 -9.65 -8.16 -9.24
N ILE A 7 -9.00 -7.44 -10.16
CA ILE A 7 -7.54 -7.51 -10.38
C ILE A 7 -6.80 -7.08 -9.11
N GLU A 8 -7.23 -5.98 -8.48
CA GLU A 8 -6.70 -5.49 -7.20
C GLU A 8 -6.70 -6.60 -6.13
N VAL A 9 -7.84 -7.27 -5.94
CA VAL A 9 -8.00 -8.35 -4.94
C VAL A 9 -7.13 -9.56 -5.24
N GLU A 10 -6.98 -9.92 -6.52
CA GLU A 10 -6.15 -11.05 -6.95
C GLU A 10 -4.66 -10.75 -6.75
N LEU A 11 -4.20 -9.58 -7.16
CA LEU A 11 -2.82 -9.13 -6.98
C LEU A 11 -2.45 -8.96 -5.51
N ARG A 12 -3.40 -8.50 -4.68
CA ARG A 12 -3.16 -8.40 -3.23
C ARG A 12 -2.88 -9.76 -2.60
N LYS A 13 -3.66 -10.78 -2.95
CA LYS A 13 -3.43 -12.15 -2.47
C LYS A 13 -2.13 -12.72 -3.02
N TYR A 14 -1.81 -12.44 -4.28
CA TYR A 14 -0.55 -12.85 -4.90
C TYR A 14 0.65 -12.28 -4.15
N LEU A 15 0.68 -10.96 -3.91
CA LEU A 15 1.77 -10.28 -3.21
C LEU A 15 1.95 -10.74 -1.76
N LEU A 16 0.87 -11.12 -1.10
CA LEU A 16 0.90 -11.67 0.26
C LEU A 16 1.24 -13.18 0.30
N GLY A 17 1.31 -13.86 -0.84
CA GLY A 17 1.56 -15.30 -0.90
C GLY A 17 0.37 -16.13 -0.38
N LEU A 18 -0.85 -15.62 -0.54
CA LEU A 18 -2.10 -16.26 -0.10
C LEU A 18 -2.79 -17.08 -1.20
N LEU A 19 -2.15 -17.20 -2.37
CA LEU A 19 -2.65 -17.99 -3.49
C LEU A 19 -2.04 -19.40 -3.49
N ASP A 20 -2.79 -20.36 -4.02
CA ASP A 20 -2.22 -21.67 -4.33
C ASP A 20 -1.30 -21.61 -5.56
N ALA A 21 -0.58 -22.70 -5.86
CA ALA A 21 0.38 -22.75 -6.96
C ALA A 21 -0.27 -22.53 -8.34
N THR A 22 -1.49 -23.01 -8.55
CA THR A 22 -2.19 -22.86 -9.83
C THR A 22 -2.59 -21.40 -10.05
N GLN A 23 -3.15 -20.79 -9.00
CA GLN A 23 -3.54 -19.39 -9.01
C GLN A 23 -2.33 -18.47 -9.16
N THR A 24 -1.22 -18.79 -8.49
CA THR A 24 0.04 -18.04 -8.60
C THR A 24 0.56 -18.05 -10.04
N GLU A 25 0.59 -19.22 -10.69
CA GLU A 25 1.03 -19.36 -12.08
C GLU A 25 0.13 -18.56 -13.05
N GLU A 26 -1.18 -18.53 -12.81
CA GLU A 26 -2.12 -17.74 -13.61
C GLU A 26 -1.85 -16.23 -13.49
N ILE A 27 -1.61 -15.73 -12.27
CA ILE A 27 -1.27 -14.33 -12.05
C ILE A 27 0.08 -13.97 -12.67
N GLU A 28 1.10 -14.82 -12.55
CA GLU A 28 2.40 -14.61 -13.17
C GLU A 28 2.30 -14.51 -14.70
N LYS A 29 1.47 -15.36 -15.31
CA LYS A 29 1.21 -15.28 -16.75
C LYS A 29 0.52 -13.98 -17.12
N ASN A 30 -0.49 -13.56 -16.37
CA ASN A 30 -1.22 -12.31 -16.63
C ASN A 30 -0.30 -11.09 -16.46
N LEU A 31 0.59 -11.09 -15.46
CA LEU A 31 1.59 -10.01 -15.27
C LEU A 31 2.54 -9.83 -16.46
N VAL A 32 2.81 -10.89 -17.23
CA VAL A 32 3.67 -10.85 -18.42
C VAL A 32 2.90 -10.49 -19.68
N SER A 33 1.61 -10.82 -19.75
CA SER A 33 0.82 -10.74 -20.99
C SER A 33 -0.25 -9.65 -21.01
N GLU A 34 -0.72 -9.22 -19.85
CA GLU A 34 -1.82 -8.25 -19.69
C GLU A 34 -1.27 -6.96 -19.06
N GLU A 35 -1.34 -5.86 -19.80
CA GLU A 35 -0.80 -4.57 -19.35
C GLU A 35 -1.51 -4.05 -18.08
N GLU A 36 -2.81 -4.31 -17.94
CA GLU A 36 -3.61 -3.91 -16.77
C GLU A 36 -3.06 -4.52 -15.48
N TYR A 37 -2.68 -5.81 -15.47
CA TYR A 37 -2.07 -6.47 -14.32
C TYR A 37 -0.72 -5.85 -13.95
N PHE A 38 0.08 -5.51 -14.97
CA PHE A 38 1.39 -4.91 -14.75
C PHE A 38 1.31 -3.48 -14.19
N GLN A 39 0.30 -2.71 -14.59
CA GLN A 39 0.08 -1.37 -14.04
C GLN A 39 -0.49 -1.46 -12.61
N GLU A 40 -1.44 -2.36 -12.40
CA GLU A 40 -2.16 -2.47 -11.14
C GLU A 40 -1.28 -3.02 -10.00
N ILE A 41 -0.33 -3.92 -10.29
CA ILE A 41 0.53 -4.50 -9.23
C ILE A 41 1.34 -3.45 -8.47
N GLN A 42 1.77 -2.38 -9.13
CA GLN A 42 2.51 -1.30 -8.47
C GLN A 42 1.63 -0.48 -7.53
N ILE A 43 0.35 -0.29 -7.89
CA ILE A 43 -0.63 0.42 -7.08
C ILE A 43 -0.94 -0.42 -5.84
N VAL A 44 -1.29 -1.68 -6.04
CA VAL A 44 -1.60 -2.62 -4.97
C VAL A 44 -0.39 -2.80 -4.03
N GLU A 45 0.83 -2.86 -4.55
CA GLU A 45 2.04 -2.95 -3.73
C GLU A 45 2.16 -1.75 -2.78
N ALA A 46 1.98 -0.53 -3.29
CA ALA A 46 2.02 0.69 -2.50
C ALA A 46 0.89 0.74 -1.45
N GLU A 47 -0.31 0.30 -1.81
CA GLU A 47 -1.46 0.26 -0.92
C GLU A 47 -1.27 -0.72 0.24
N ILE A 48 -0.78 -1.93 -0.01
CA ILE A 48 -0.52 -2.90 1.07
C ILE A 48 0.53 -2.34 2.04
N ILE A 49 1.56 -1.65 1.53
CA ILE A 49 2.57 -0.99 2.39
C ILE A 49 1.91 0.09 3.25
N GLN A 50 1.06 0.94 2.69
CA GLN A 50 0.34 1.96 3.45
C GLN A 50 -0.60 1.34 4.48
N ASP A 51 -1.37 0.31 4.11
CA ASP A 51 -2.25 -0.40 5.04
C ASP A 51 -1.47 -1.04 6.19
N PHE A 52 -0.29 -1.59 5.94
CA PHE A 52 0.58 -2.11 6.98
C PHE A 52 1.07 -1.00 7.91
N VAL A 53 1.49 0.13 7.34
CA VAL A 53 1.95 1.30 8.11
C VAL A 53 0.82 1.87 8.94
N ASP A 54 -0.41 1.92 8.41
CA ASP A 54 -1.61 2.44 9.05
C ASP A 54 -2.29 1.45 10.02
N GLU A 55 -1.75 0.23 10.16
CA GLU A 55 -2.32 -0.86 10.96
C GLU A 55 -3.74 -1.28 10.51
N LYS A 56 -4.02 -1.19 9.21
CA LYS A 56 -5.30 -1.56 8.58
C LYS A 56 -5.35 -2.99 8.06
N LEU A 57 -4.19 -3.66 7.92
CA LEU A 57 -4.16 -5.08 7.55
C LEU A 57 -4.86 -5.93 8.62
N ASN A 58 -5.67 -6.88 8.17
CA ASN A 58 -6.24 -7.86 9.08
C ASN A 58 -5.16 -8.84 9.58
N ARG A 59 -5.50 -9.70 10.54
CA ARG A 59 -4.53 -10.60 11.18
C ARG A 59 -3.84 -11.56 10.20
N GLU A 60 -4.59 -12.13 9.26
CA GLU A 60 -4.06 -13.07 8.26
C GLU A 60 -3.14 -12.33 7.28
N GLU A 61 -3.59 -11.20 6.76
CA GLU A 61 -2.81 -10.35 5.86
C GLU A 61 -1.52 -9.87 6.52
N LYS A 62 -1.57 -9.48 7.80
CA LYS A 62 -0.39 -9.01 8.52
C LYS A 62 0.67 -10.11 8.66
N THR A 63 0.26 -11.32 9.04
CA THR A 63 1.18 -12.47 9.12
C THR A 63 1.80 -12.75 7.75
N ALA A 64 0.97 -12.82 6.72
CA ALA A 64 1.42 -13.07 5.35
C ALA A 64 2.37 -11.97 4.84
N PHE A 65 2.10 -10.72 5.18
CA PHE A 65 2.96 -9.58 4.86
C PHE A 65 4.33 -9.72 5.52
N GLU A 66 4.38 -10.03 6.82
CA GLU A 66 5.63 -10.20 7.56
C GLU A 66 6.45 -11.41 7.07
N GLU A 67 5.80 -12.52 6.70
CA GLU A 67 6.44 -13.75 6.28
C GLU A 67 6.91 -13.73 4.80
N ASN A 68 6.08 -13.20 3.91
CA ASN A 68 6.27 -13.34 2.46
C ASN A 68 6.61 -12.01 1.77
N PHE A 69 6.12 -10.88 2.28
CA PHE A 69 6.25 -9.60 1.59
C PHE A 69 7.56 -8.88 1.95
N ILE A 70 7.87 -8.69 3.25
CA ILE A 70 9.02 -7.87 3.72
C ILE A 70 10.39 -8.58 3.59
N ILE A 71 10.49 -9.63 2.77
CA ILE A 71 11.68 -10.48 2.70
C ILE A 71 12.88 -9.79 2.03
N THR A 72 12.66 -8.86 1.10
CA THR A 72 13.72 -8.16 0.37
C THR A 72 14.20 -6.88 1.06
N GLY A 73 15.44 -6.46 0.80
CA GLY A 73 15.98 -5.21 1.34
C GLY A 73 15.22 -3.98 0.82
N GLU A 74 14.88 -3.97 -0.46
CA GLU A 74 14.10 -2.90 -1.11
C GLU A 74 12.74 -2.68 -0.45
N ARG A 75 11.97 -3.75 -0.19
CA ARG A 75 10.67 -3.64 0.47
C ARG A 75 10.78 -3.12 1.90
N ARG A 76 11.85 -3.50 2.63
CA ARG A 76 12.12 -2.93 3.96
C ARG A 76 12.41 -1.43 3.89
N GLU A 77 13.15 -0.98 2.88
CA GLU A 77 13.45 0.43 2.68
C GLU A 77 12.18 1.24 2.39
N GLN A 78 11.31 0.75 1.50
CA GLN A 78 10.02 1.38 1.20
C GLN A 78 9.14 1.52 2.46
N ILE A 79 9.07 0.47 3.29
CA ILE A 79 8.32 0.50 4.56
C ILE A 79 8.93 1.51 5.54
N ASN A 80 10.26 1.51 5.69
CA ASN A 80 10.94 2.46 6.58
C ASN A 80 10.70 3.91 6.14
N PHE A 81 10.72 4.17 4.84
CA PHE A 81 10.40 5.48 4.27
C PHE A 81 8.96 5.89 4.59
N ALA A 82 7.99 5.02 4.32
CA ALA A 82 6.57 5.27 4.60
C ALA A 82 6.32 5.55 6.10
N ARG A 83 6.95 4.78 7.00
CA ARG A 83 6.90 5.02 8.45
C ARG A 83 7.50 6.36 8.86
N ALA A 84 8.66 6.71 8.29
CA ALA A 84 9.30 7.99 8.57
C ALA A 84 8.44 9.18 8.12
N LEU A 85 7.82 9.06 6.94
CA LEU A 85 6.91 10.07 6.41
C LEU A 85 5.67 10.25 7.31
N ARG A 86 5.04 9.15 7.74
CA ARG A 86 3.91 9.19 8.67
C ARG A 86 4.28 9.90 9.97
N LYS A 87 5.40 9.51 10.58
CA LYS A 87 5.91 10.15 11.80
C LYS A 87 6.12 11.66 11.61
N PHE A 88 6.68 12.08 10.48
CA PHE A 88 6.87 13.51 10.18
C PHE A 88 5.55 14.28 10.02
N VAL A 89 4.54 13.67 9.39
CA VAL A 89 3.21 14.27 9.25
C VAL A 89 2.53 14.39 10.62
N ASP A 90 2.65 13.37 11.46
CA ASP A 90 2.08 13.35 12.82
C ASP A 90 2.79 14.32 13.78
N GLU A 91 4.11 14.52 13.62
CA GLU A 91 4.92 15.42 14.47
C GLU A 91 4.82 16.89 14.09
N LYS A 92 4.32 17.23 12.89
CA LYS A 92 4.03 18.63 12.57
C LYS A 92 2.86 19.10 13.42
N PRO A 93 3.04 20.07 14.33
CA PRO A 93 1.88 20.74 14.92
C PRO A 93 1.06 21.29 13.76
N LYS A 94 -0.24 20.99 13.73
CA LYS A 94 -1.23 21.63 12.86
C LYS A 94 -0.92 23.13 12.91
N THR A 95 -0.21 23.62 11.91
CA THR A 95 0.20 25.02 11.88
C THR A 95 -1.11 25.77 11.87
N GLN A 96 -1.32 26.57 12.92
CA GLN A 96 -2.39 27.54 12.97
C GLN A 96 -2.38 28.23 11.62
N ILE A 97 -3.36 27.92 10.78
CA ILE A 97 -3.69 28.77 9.66
C ILE A 97 -4.12 30.05 10.37
N GLU A 98 -3.18 31.00 10.50
CA GLU A 98 -3.47 32.32 11.05
C GLU A 98 -4.64 32.87 10.26
N GLU A 99 -5.83 32.83 10.86
CA GLU A 99 -6.90 33.73 10.49
C GLU A 99 -6.27 35.13 10.61
N LYS A 100 -6.05 35.79 9.46
CA LYS A 100 -5.59 37.17 9.40
C LYS A 100 -6.31 37.94 10.51
N PRO A 101 -5.59 38.51 11.49
CA PRO A 101 -6.26 39.17 12.59
C PRO A 101 -7.05 40.34 11.99
N SER A 102 -8.35 40.36 12.26
CA SER A 102 -9.32 41.35 11.80
C SER A 102 -9.08 42.69 12.49
N PHE A 103 -7.95 43.33 12.18
CA PHE A 103 -7.61 44.69 12.60
C PHE A 103 -7.54 45.63 11.41
N LEU A 104 -8.49 45.57 10.47
CA LEU A 104 -8.68 46.63 9.47
C LEU A 104 -10.15 46.72 9.03
N ILE A 105 -11.03 47.13 9.94
CA ILE A 105 -12.15 48.01 9.57
C ILE A 105 -12.19 49.09 10.64
N ARG A 106 -11.59 50.23 10.31
CA ARG A 106 -11.72 51.49 11.03
C ARG A 106 -12.95 52.22 10.52
#